data_AF-A0A2S5RGC6-F1
#
_entry.id   AF-A0A2S5RGC6-F1
#
_cell.length_a   1.000
_cell.length_b   1.000
_cell.length_c   1.000
_cell.angle_alpha   90.00
_cell.angle_beta   90.00
_cell.angle_gamma   90.00
#
_symmetry.space_group_name_H-M   'P 1'
#
loop_
_entity.id
_entity.type
_entity.pdbx_description
1 polymer ?
#
loop_
_entity_poly.entity_id
_entity_poly.type
_entity_poly.pdbx_seq_one_letter_code
_entity_poly.pdbx_strand_id
1 'polypeptide(L)'
;MKKKKILFAIISSLLLTVAIAGPVIYVMNKKQKPIVSEKKENISLIKDKLQNILDSKTDGEWSVEELNQAIITANIDVAGGIEVEKAKLEPIENETITVNQIKYTFTGKGEVNNNYKYNGSIELVTSIISDDSLADNITVYQDQNGNLLETDLMDFSNLNAVEIYKIGFKTDGSTIHHLKTVKSLPNILPKQITSLKDFFANSLLNSIKGISNWDTSKVENMSFMFNGAKSFNEDISKWNTSNVTKMQAMFQNASSFNQDINNWDTTKVTDMWYMFCNAFLFDQDISTKKVKDQNSKEYTAWDTSNVTNMMAMFASTPESVEDEIEEMSFNQDVSNWDTSNVTSMKAMFQNASSFNQDINNWDTTKVTDMSYMFCNAFSFDQDISTKKVKDKNGEEYTAWDTSKVTDMSYMLATVSNSELMSFNQDVSNWDTSNVTSMKAMFQGVSSFNQDISKWDTSKVTDMSYMFCNAFSFNQDISTKKVKDKNGEEYTAWDTSKVKDMTQMFWNDRYPSYNGKEMSFKQDLTNWNVNLVTKHTEFWSDTNIKWDKQPKFK
;
A
#
# COMPACT_ATOMS: atom_id res chain seq x y z
N MET A 1 -62.95 -10.99 -14.81
CA MET A 1 -63.92 -9.95 -15.22
C MET A 1 -64.68 -9.49 -13.97
N LYS A 2 -64.63 -8.19 -13.63
CA LYS A 2 -65.34 -7.45 -12.54
C LYS A 2 -64.91 -7.77 -11.09
N LYS A 3 -64.19 -6.85 -10.43
CA LYS A 3 -64.61 -5.67 -9.60
C LYS A 3 -64.83 -6.08 -8.12
N LYS A 4 -63.95 -5.71 -7.17
CA LYS A 4 -63.74 -4.42 -6.45
C LYS A 4 -64.72 -4.21 -5.28
N LYS A 5 -64.16 -3.77 -4.13
CA LYS A 5 -64.75 -3.09 -2.94
C LYS A 5 -65.12 -3.96 -1.73
N ILE A 6 -65.04 -3.55 -0.45
CA ILE A 6 -64.47 -2.39 0.28
C ILE A 6 -64.44 -2.80 1.78
N LEU A 7 -63.50 -2.20 2.50
CA LEU A 7 -63.29 -2.10 3.96
C LEU A 7 -64.56 -1.81 4.80
N PHE A 8 -64.71 -2.40 6.00
CA PHE A 8 -65.23 -1.70 7.19
C PHE A 8 -64.86 -2.44 8.49
N ALA A 9 -64.29 -1.70 9.43
CA ALA A 9 -63.98 -2.11 10.80
C ALA A 9 -65.18 -1.83 11.72
N ILE A 10 -65.46 -2.71 12.68
CA ILE A 10 -66.22 -2.37 13.90
C ILE A 10 -65.60 -3.12 15.09
N ILE A 11 -65.16 -2.32 16.07
CA ILE A 11 -64.83 -2.72 17.44
C ILE A 11 -66.15 -2.99 18.18
N SER A 12 -66.26 -4.13 18.86
CA SER A 12 -67.22 -4.30 19.95
C SER A 12 -66.63 -5.24 21.00
N SER A 13 -66.34 -4.65 22.16
CA SER A 13 -66.25 -5.30 23.45
C SER A 13 -67.65 -5.73 23.91
N LEU A 14 -67.79 -6.90 24.54
CA LEU A 14 -68.49 -7.04 25.84
C LEU A 14 -68.40 -8.45 26.45
N LEU A 15 -67.95 -8.45 27.70
CA LEU A 15 -68.31 -9.28 28.87
C LEU A 15 -68.69 -10.77 28.72
N LEU A 16 -67.77 -11.59 29.26
CA LEU A 16 -67.91 -12.34 30.53
C LEU A 16 -69.29 -12.91 30.91
N THR A 17 -69.43 -14.23 30.81
CA THR A 17 -70.05 -15.11 31.83
C THR A 17 -69.67 -16.57 31.55
N VAL A 18 -68.83 -17.20 32.39
CA VAL A 18 -68.92 -18.64 32.65
C VAL A 18 -68.54 -18.89 34.11
N ALA A 19 -69.48 -19.48 34.83
CA ALA A 19 -69.31 -20.05 36.16
C ALA A 19 -69.09 -21.57 36.06
N ILE A 20 -68.64 -22.12 37.19
CA ILE A 20 -68.67 -23.52 37.65
C ILE A 20 -67.32 -24.27 37.59
N ALA A 21 -67.05 -24.92 38.72
CA ALA A 21 -65.78 -25.38 39.25
C ALA A 21 -65.51 -26.89 39.05
N GLY A 22 -64.22 -27.21 38.81
CA GLY A 22 -63.45 -28.40 39.27
C GLY A 22 -63.78 -29.81 38.71
N PRO A 23 -62.89 -30.82 38.92
CA PRO A 23 -61.47 -30.81 39.29
C PRO A 23 -60.54 -31.57 38.31
N VAL A 24 -59.25 -31.48 38.62
CA VAL A 24 -58.01 -31.95 37.96
C VAL A 24 -57.99 -33.45 37.57
N ILE A 25 -57.38 -33.80 36.41
CA ILE A 25 -56.39 -34.91 36.21
C ILE A 25 -55.81 -34.92 34.76
N TYR A 26 -54.47 -34.89 34.70
CA TYR A 26 -53.49 -35.35 33.69
C TYR A 26 -53.44 -34.85 32.22
N VAL A 27 -52.46 -33.97 32.00
CA VAL A 27 -51.40 -33.99 30.96
C VAL A 27 -51.78 -34.29 29.50
N MET A 28 -51.79 -33.24 28.66
CA MET A 28 -51.13 -33.28 27.34
C MET A 28 -50.48 -31.93 26.99
N ASN A 29 -49.15 -32.01 26.95
CA ASN A 29 -48.13 -31.11 26.46
C ASN A 29 -48.55 -30.21 25.26
N LYS A 30 -48.73 -28.90 25.48
CA LYS A 30 -48.59 -27.90 24.41
C LYS A 30 -47.15 -27.40 24.45
N LYS A 31 -46.38 -27.82 23.45
CA LYS A 31 -45.01 -27.39 23.13
C LYS A 31 -44.85 -25.89 23.35
N GLN A 32 -44.24 -25.49 24.47
CA GLN A 32 -43.43 -24.28 24.50
C GLN A 32 -42.35 -24.48 23.44
N LYS A 33 -42.29 -23.57 22.46
CA LYS A 33 -41.09 -23.42 21.65
C LYS A 33 -39.91 -23.33 22.63
N PRO A 34 -38.81 -24.08 22.41
CA PRO A 34 -37.62 -23.85 23.21
C PRO A 34 -37.26 -22.37 23.03
N ILE A 35 -37.12 -21.64 24.13
CA ILE A 35 -36.38 -20.38 24.12
C ILE A 35 -34.98 -20.83 23.68
N VAL A 36 -34.63 -20.55 22.43
CA VAL A 36 -33.25 -20.67 21.98
C VAL A 36 -32.49 -19.73 22.90
N SER A 37 -31.70 -20.26 23.83
CA SER A 37 -30.83 -19.42 24.64
C SER A 37 -29.88 -18.73 23.67
N GLU A 38 -30.10 -17.45 23.39
CA GLU A 38 -29.09 -16.67 22.68
C GLU A 38 -27.80 -16.78 23.47
N LYS A 39 -26.76 -17.29 22.81
CA LYS A 39 -25.43 -17.43 23.40
C LYS A 39 -24.98 -16.04 23.81
N LYS A 40 -24.77 -15.83 25.10
CA LYS A 40 -24.29 -14.54 25.63
C LYS A 40 -22.86 -14.29 25.17
N GLU A 41 -22.58 -13.06 24.81
CA GLU A 41 -21.27 -12.61 24.34
C GLU A 41 -20.52 -11.93 25.48
N ASN A 42 -19.20 -12.09 25.55
CA ASN A 42 -18.40 -11.33 26.50
C ASN A 42 -18.36 -9.86 26.05
N ILE A 43 -18.58 -8.92 26.98
CA ILE A 43 -18.57 -7.48 26.71
C ILE A 43 -17.25 -6.99 26.12
N SER A 44 -16.14 -7.70 26.33
CA SER A 44 -14.84 -7.37 25.71
C SER A 44 -14.88 -7.36 24.18
N LEU A 45 -15.82 -8.09 23.56
CA LEU A 45 -16.00 -8.13 22.10
C LEU A 45 -16.54 -6.80 21.53
N ILE A 46 -17.07 -5.92 22.37
CA ILE A 46 -17.58 -4.60 21.98
C ILE A 46 -16.77 -3.45 22.54
N LYS A 47 -15.53 -3.70 22.97
CA LYS A 47 -14.60 -2.69 23.48
C LYS A 47 -14.56 -1.44 22.59
N ASP A 48 -14.35 -1.63 21.29
CA ASP A 48 -14.26 -0.53 20.32
C ASP A 48 -15.56 0.28 20.22
N LYS A 49 -16.72 -0.38 20.31
CA LYS A 49 -18.01 0.32 20.26
C LYS A 49 -18.22 1.21 21.49
N LEU A 50 -17.86 0.70 22.67
CA LEU A 50 -17.94 1.46 23.92
C LEU A 50 -16.91 2.59 23.93
N GLN A 51 -15.71 2.34 23.42
CA GLN A 51 -14.68 3.37 23.27
C GLN A 51 -15.11 4.47 22.31
N ASN A 52 -15.70 4.12 21.16
CA ASN A 52 -16.22 5.11 20.20
C ASN A 52 -17.34 5.97 20.80
N ILE A 53 -18.18 5.42 21.69
CA ILE A 53 -19.16 6.23 22.42
C ILE A 53 -18.44 7.22 23.33
N LEU A 54 -17.46 6.76 24.12
CA LEU A 54 -16.67 7.64 24.99
C LEU A 54 -16.03 8.78 24.17
N ASP A 55 -15.40 8.43 23.05
CA ASP A 55 -14.70 9.35 22.15
C ASP A 55 -15.65 10.28 21.37
N SER A 56 -16.96 9.99 21.34
CA SER A 56 -17.93 10.87 20.66
C SER A 56 -18.23 12.16 21.42
N LYS A 57 -17.85 12.23 22.72
CA LYS A 57 -17.95 13.45 23.52
C LYS A 57 -16.64 14.21 23.43
N THR A 58 -16.66 15.34 22.73
CA THR A 58 -15.50 16.21 22.53
C THR A 58 -15.29 17.18 23.69
N ASP A 59 -16.34 17.46 24.46
CA ASP A 59 -16.35 18.53 25.46
C ASP A 59 -16.77 17.95 26.83
N GLY A 60 -15.79 17.79 27.72
CA GLY A 60 -15.99 17.35 29.09
C GLY A 60 -16.24 15.85 29.29
N GLU A 61 -16.59 15.48 30.53
CA GLU A 61 -16.76 14.09 30.95
C GLU A 61 -18.19 13.57 30.73
N TRP A 62 -18.35 12.28 30.46
CA TRP A 62 -19.66 11.61 30.44
C TRP A 62 -20.26 11.50 31.85
N SER A 63 -21.54 11.81 32.00
CA SER A 63 -22.33 11.30 33.15
C SER A 63 -22.69 9.83 32.92
N VAL A 64 -22.97 9.09 34.00
CA VAL A 64 -23.41 7.69 33.90
C VAL A 64 -24.74 7.60 33.14
N GLU A 65 -25.66 8.53 33.37
CA GLU A 65 -26.96 8.60 32.69
C GLU A 65 -26.80 8.89 31.20
N GLU A 66 -25.98 9.89 30.83
CA GLU A 66 -25.69 10.23 29.44
C GLU A 66 -25.09 9.03 28.71
N LEU A 67 -24.11 8.36 29.33
CA LEU A 67 -23.41 7.24 28.72
C LEU A 67 -24.32 6.03 28.56
N ASN A 68 -25.17 5.75 29.54
CA ASN A 68 -26.21 4.72 29.43
C ASN A 68 -27.18 5.02 28.28
N GLN A 69 -27.63 6.27 28.12
CA GLN A 69 -28.48 6.65 27.00
C GLN A 69 -27.77 6.54 25.65
N ALA A 70 -26.48 6.87 25.58
CA ALA A 70 -25.70 6.73 24.36
C ALA A 70 -25.50 5.26 23.96
N ILE A 71 -25.27 4.36 24.91
CA ILE A 71 -25.19 2.90 24.67
C ILE A 71 -26.51 2.36 24.10
N ILE A 72 -27.64 2.78 24.66
CA ILE A 72 -28.99 2.39 24.19
C ILE A 72 -29.24 2.95 22.79
N THR A 73 -28.91 4.23 22.57
CA THR A 73 -29.11 4.92 21.29
C THR A 73 -28.26 4.30 20.18
N ALA A 74 -27.05 3.86 20.51
CA ALA A 74 -26.18 3.11 19.61
C ALA A 74 -26.65 1.65 19.38
N ASN A 75 -27.78 1.25 19.99
CA ASN A 75 -28.37 -0.09 19.91
C ASN A 75 -27.34 -1.19 20.23
N ILE A 76 -26.47 -0.94 21.21
CA ILE A 76 -25.47 -1.91 21.66
C ILE A 76 -26.16 -3.02 22.45
N ASP A 77 -26.99 -2.66 23.44
CA ASP A 77 -27.85 -3.57 24.19
C ASP A 77 -29.15 -2.84 24.58
N VAL A 78 -30.14 -3.59 25.06
CA VAL A 78 -31.37 -3.00 25.59
C VAL A 78 -31.11 -2.31 26.93
N ALA A 79 -32.01 -1.40 27.31
CA ALA A 79 -31.92 -0.68 28.57
C ALA A 79 -31.73 -1.62 29.77
N GLY A 80 -30.73 -1.35 30.61
CA GLY A 80 -30.36 -2.17 31.76
C GLY A 80 -29.47 -3.38 31.45
N GLY A 81 -29.17 -3.65 30.16
CA GLY A 81 -28.30 -4.77 29.76
C GLY A 81 -26.82 -4.55 30.03
N ILE A 82 -26.37 -3.30 29.99
CA ILE A 82 -25.02 -2.87 30.39
C ILE A 82 -25.16 -1.86 31.53
N GLU A 83 -24.55 -2.16 32.66
CA GLU A 83 -24.39 -1.24 33.77
C GLU A 83 -23.08 -0.47 33.62
N VAL A 84 -23.09 0.82 33.95
CA VAL A 84 -21.92 1.70 33.86
C VAL A 84 -21.62 2.27 35.23
N GLU A 85 -20.39 2.07 35.69
CA GLU A 85 -19.83 2.75 36.85
C GLU A 85 -18.74 3.73 36.40
N LYS A 86 -18.60 4.83 37.13
CA LYS A 86 -17.62 5.89 36.84
C LYS A 86 -16.78 6.16 38.09
N ALA A 87 -15.47 6.23 37.93
CA ALA A 87 -14.52 6.58 38.98
C ALA A 87 -13.49 7.59 38.46
N LYS A 88 -13.18 8.62 39.26
CA LYS A 88 -12.03 9.49 38.99
C LYS A 88 -10.76 8.78 39.46
N LEU A 89 -9.74 8.76 38.62
CA LEU A 89 -8.39 8.33 38.98
C LEU A 89 -7.57 9.55 39.41
N GLU A 90 -6.40 9.29 39.99
CA GLU A 90 -5.45 10.37 40.30
C GLU A 90 -5.11 11.15 39.02
N PRO A 91 -5.22 12.49 39.03
CA PRO A 91 -4.88 13.29 37.87
C PRO A 91 -3.37 13.26 37.64
N ILE A 92 -2.98 13.48 36.40
CA ILE A 92 -1.58 13.74 36.04
C ILE A 92 -1.46 15.25 35.89
N GLU A 93 -0.60 15.88 36.68
CA GLU A 93 -0.52 17.34 36.72
C GLU A 93 0.90 17.87 36.85
N ASN A 94 1.06 19.12 36.43
CA ASN A 94 2.22 19.95 36.72
C ASN A 94 1.73 21.34 37.21
N GLU A 95 2.59 22.35 37.27
CA GLU A 95 2.23 23.69 37.76
C GLU A 95 1.17 24.42 36.92
N THR A 96 1.00 24.06 35.64
CA THR A 96 0.15 24.77 34.68
C THR A 96 -0.98 23.93 34.08
N ILE A 97 -0.87 22.60 34.08
CA ILE A 97 -1.79 21.69 33.39
C ILE A 97 -2.20 20.56 34.33
N THR A 98 -3.48 20.22 34.29
CA THR A 98 -4.05 19.03 34.92
C THR A 98 -4.77 18.18 33.88
N VAL A 99 -4.33 16.93 33.72
CA VAL A 99 -5.00 15.88 32.94
C VAL A 99 -5.81 15.00 33.89
N ASN A 100 -7.12 15.19 33.90
CA ASN A 100 -8.05 14.37 34.67
C ASN A 100 -8.23 13.02 33.98
N GLN A 101 -8.06 11.95 34.76
CA GLN A 101 -8.28 10.59 34.30
C GLN A 101 -9.59 10.04 34.86
N ILE A 102 -10.44 9.53 33.98
CA ILE A 102 -11.75 8.99 34.36
C ILE A 102 -11.86 7.58 33.86
N LYS A 103 -12.12 6.66 34.79
CA LYS A 103 -12.37 5.26 34.51
C LYS A 103 -13.88 5.01 34.43
N TYR A 104 -14.30 4.37 33.35
CA TYR A 104 -15.64 3.84 33.17
C TYR A 104 -15.56 2.31 33.17
N THR A 105 -16.33 1.68 34.06
CA THR A 105 -16.46 0.23 34.15
C THR A 105 -17.81 -0.16 33.58
N PHE A 106 -17.80 -0.90 32.47
CA PHE A 106 -19.00 -1.41 31.80
C PHE A 106 -19.18 -2.87 32.19
N THR A 107 -20.34 -3.21 32.76
CA THR A 107 -20.66 -4.56 33.21
C THR A 107 -21.90 -5.07 32.50
N GLY A 108 -21.70 -6.08 31.65
CA GLY A 108 -22.80 -6.76 30.97
C GLY A 108 -23.58 -7.65 31.94
N LYS A 109 -24.91 -7.53 31.94
CA LYS A 109 -25.83 -8.26 32.82
C LYS A 109 -26.48 -9.48 32.18
N GLY A 110 -25.97 -9.91 31.03
CA GLY A 110 -26.42 -11.09 30.27
C GLY A 110 -26.38 -12.38 31.10
N GLU A 111 -27.56 -12.93 31.35
CA GLU A 111 -27.75 -14.23 32.02
C GLU A 111 -28.61 -15.15 31.14
N VAL A 112 -28.53 -16.47 31.38
CA VAL A 112 -29.23 -17.48 30.58
C VAL A 112 -30.75 -17.23 30.50
N ASN A 113 -31.32 -16.59 31.52
CA ASN A 113 -32.75 -16.35 31.72
C ASN A 113 -33.22 -14.93 31.37
N ASN A 114 -32.35 -14.05 30.86
CA ASN A 114 -32.72 -12.68 30.46
C ASN A 114 -32.44 -12.39 28.98
N ASN A 115 -32.93 -11.26 28.51
CA ASN A 115 -32.79 -10.79 27.13
C ASN A 115 -31.56 -9.90 26.89
N TYR A 116 -30.67 -9.74 27.87
CA TYR A 116 -29.45 -8.93 27.71
C TYR A 116 -28.38 -9.70 26.96
N LYS A 117 -27.65 -9.02 26.08
CA LYS A 117 -26.75 -9.67 25.14
C LYS A 117 -25.38 -9.97 25.74
N TYR A 118 -24.85 -9.02 26.50
CA TYR A 118 -23.45 -9.05 26.96
C TYR A 118 -23.29 -9.45 28.42
N ASN A 119 -22.25 -10.22 28.73
CA ASN A 119 -21.84 -10.54 30.11
C ASN A 119 -20.37 -10.15 30.36
N GLY A 120 -19.92 -10.24 31.62
CA GLY A 120 -18.56 -9.86 32.00
C GLY A 120 -18.41 -8.35 32.22
N SER A 121 -17.17 -7.88 32.34
CA SER A 121 -16.87 -6.47 32.63
C SER A 121 -15.63 -6.00 31.87
N ILE A 122 -15.59 -4.72 31.50
CA ILE A 122 -14.45 -4.04 30.87
C ILE A 122 -14.29 -2.64 31.44
N GLU A 123 -13.03 -2.22 31.60
CA GLU A 123 -12.68 -0.87 32.06
C GLU A 123 -12.04 -0.06 30.92
N LEU A 124 -12.53 1.16 30.72
CA LEU A 124 -11.97 2.13 29.77
C LEU A 124 -11.62 3.43 30.50
N VAL A 125 -10.51 4.04 30.13
CA VAL A 125 -10.03 5.29 30.74
C VAL A 125 -9.98 6.38 29.69
N THR A 126 -10.57 7.54 30.01
CA THR A 126 -10.49 8.76 29.22
C THR A 126 -9.63 9.79 29.94
N SER A 127 -8.81 10.52 29.19
CA SER A 127 -8.01 11.64 29.68
C SER A 127 -8.61 12.95 29.21
N ILE A 128 -8.84 13.90 30.11
CA ILE A 128 -9.43 15.21 29.81
C ILE A 128 -8.53 16.29 30.38
N ILE A 129 -8.15 17.25 29.56
CA ILE A 129 -7.37 18.40 30.01
C ILE A 129 -8.33 19.41 30.66
N SER A 130 -7.97 19.90 31.84
CA SER A 130 -8.84 20.77 32.64
C SER A 130 -8.85 22.23 32.18
N ASP A 131 -7.86 22.63 31.40
CA ASP A 131 -7.69 24.02 30.95
C ASP A 131 -8.21 24.20 29.52
N ASP A 132 -9.44 24.69 29.41
CA ASP A 132 -10.09 25.02 28.13
C ASP A 132 -9.44 26.24 27.42
N SER A 133 -8.47 26.92 28.06
CA SER A 133 -7.78 28.08 27.48
C SER A 133 -6.49 27.74 26.70
N LEU A 134 -6.09 26.46 26.70
CA LEU A 134 -4.92 25.99 25.96
C LEU A 134 -5.08 26.21 24.46
N ALA A 135 -4.13 26.95 23.87
CA ALA A 135 -4.15 27.23 22.44
C ALA A 135 -4.08 25.96 21.59
N ASP A 136 -4.74 25.95 20.44
CA ASP A 136 -4.85 24.79 19.54
C ASP A 136 -3.50 24.20 19.11
N ASN A 137 -2.48 25.04 18.97
CA ASN A 137 -1.12 24.62 18.58
C ASN A 137 -0.32 23.97 19.70
N ILE A 138 -0.80 23.99 20.95
CA ILE A 138 -0.13 23.36 22.08
C ILE A 138 -0.41 21.86 22.09
N THR A 139 0.66 21.07 22.14
CA THR A 139 0.63 19.63 22.39
C THR A 139 0.92 19.36 23.85
N VAL A 140 0.08 18.56 24.49
CA VAL A 140 0.25 18.13 25.88
C VAL A 140 0.66 16.66 25.88
N TYR A 141 1.77 16.34 26.53
CA TYR A 141 2.36 15.00 26.49
C TYR A 141 3.06 14.62 27.79
N GLN A 142 3.27 13.32 27.98
CA GLN A 142 4.13 12.78 29.02
C GLN A 142 5.45 12.32 28.42
N ASP A 143 6.57 12.68 29.05
CA ASP A 143 7.88 12.17 28.67
C ASP A 143 8.16 10.77 29.26
N GLN A 144 9.28 10.17 28.87
CA GLN A 144 9.74 8.87 29.39
C GLN A 144 9.98 8.81 30.91
N ASN A 145 10.13 9.95 31.58
CA ASN A 145 10.32 10.04 33.02
C ASN A 145 9.00 10.20 33.78
N GLY A 146 7.87 10.29 33.06
CA GLY A 146 6.55 10.50 33.63
C GLY A 146 6.19 11.97 33.83
N ASN A 147 7.00 12.93 33.38
CA ASN A 147 6.70 14.35 33.53
C ASN A 147 5.64 14.78 32.52
N LEU A 148 4.62 15.48 32.99
CA LEU A 148 3.63 16.15 32.14
C LEU A 148 4.22 17.46 31.60
N LEU A 149 4.20 17.63 30.28
CA LEU A 149 4.80 18.76 29.58
C LEU A 149 3.86 19.30 28.50
N GLU A 150 4.06 20.56 28.13
CA GLU A 150 3.42 21.21 26.99
C GLU A 150 4.45 21.84 26.07
N THR A 151 4.14 21.87 24.78
CA THR A 151 4.98 22.52 23.78
C THR A 151 4.17 22.98 22.57
N ASP A 152 4.59 24.08 21.95
CA ASP A 152 4.13 24.52 20.64
C ASP A 152 5.02 24.01 19.49
N LEU A 153 6.08 23.26 19.81
CA LEU A 153 6.93 22.62 18.83
C LEU A 153 6.15 21.53 18.10
N MET A 154 6.26 21.52 16.77
CA MET A 154 5.64 20.49 15.93
C MET A 154 6.58 19.30 15.67
N ASP A 155 7.90 19.50 15.79
CA ASP A 155 8.88 18.44 15.54
C ASP A 155 9.28 17.75 16.84
N PHE A 156 8.92 16.47 16.97
CA PHE A 156 9.21 15.64 18.14
C PHE A 156 10.51 14.84 17.99
N SER A 157 11.33 15.10 16.97
CA SER A 157 12.58 14.36 16.71
C SER A 157 13.55 14.30 17.89
N ASN A 158 13.53 15.33 18.74
CA ASN A 158 14.41 15.48 19.92
C ASN A 158 13.63 15.40 21.25
N LEU A 159 12.35 15.03 21.21
CA LEU A 159 11.51 14.91 22.40
C LEU A 159 11.25 13.43 22.71
N ASN A 160 11.41 13.05 23.97
CA ASN A 160 11.18 11.67 24.43
C ASN A 160 9.72 11.50 24.89
N ALA A 161 8.77 11.93 24.06
CA ALA A 161 7.34 11.80 24.36
C ALA A 161 6.90 10.33 24.29
N VAL A 162 6.15 9.88 25.29
CA VAL A 162 5.65 8.50 25.39
C VAL A 162 4.14 8.45 25.31
N GLU A 163 3.44 9.43 25.87
CA GLU A 163 1.97 9.53 25.79
C GLU A 163 1.58 10.93 25.33
N ILE A 164 0.67 11.04 24.37
CA ILE A 164 0.10 12.33 23.95
C ILE A 164 -1.33 12.42 24.50
N TYR A 165 -1.65 13.53 25.17
CA TYR A 165 -2.98 13.80 25.70
C TYR A 165 -3.76 14.83 24.88
N LYS A 166 -3.07 15.72 24.17
CA LYS A 166 -3.65 16.63 23.19
C LYS A 166 -2.69 16.81 22.03
N ILE A 167 -3.20 16.63 20.82
CA ILE A 167 -2.45 16.83 19.58
C ILE A 167 -2.58 18.31 19.21
N GLY A 168 -1.46 19.03 19.21
CA GLY A 168 -1.41 20.42 18.78
C GLY A 168 -1.41 20.54 17.25
N PHE A 169 -2.16 21.50 16.72
CA PHE A 169 -2.25 21.76 15.28
C PHE A 169 -2.23 23.26 14.96
N LYS A 170 -1.81 23.59 13.74
CA LYS A 170 -1.81 24.96 13.23
C LYS A 170 -3.08 25.27 12.43
N THR A 171 -3.30 26.54 12.16
CA THR A 171 -4.43 27.03 11.36
C THR A 171 -4.43 26.53 9.92
N ASP A 172 -3.29 26.09 9.39
CA ASP A 172 -3.15 25.47 8.06
C ASP A 172 -3.45 23.95 8.07
N GLY A 173 -3.76 23.37 9.23
CA GLY A 173 -4.04 21.94 9.40
C GLY A 173 -2.80 21.05 9.52
N SER A 174 -1.59 21.63 9.57
CA SER A 174 -0.39 20.89 9.96
C SER A 174 -0.37 20.60 11.47
N THR A 175 0.34 19.56 11.86
CA THR A 175 0.36 19.02 13.22
C THR A 175 1.75 18.50 13.57
N ILE A 176 1.89 17.99 14.80
CA ILE A 176 3.09 17.31 15.28
C ILE A 176 3.57 16.17 14.37
N HIS A 177 4.87 15.93 14.32
CA HIS A 177 5.49 14.89 13.51
C HIS A 177 6.78 14.33 14.14
N HIS A 178 7.29 13.21 13.61
CA HIS A 178 8.42 12.43 14.14
C HIS A 178 8.17 11.84 15.54
N LEU A 179 6.99 11.27 15.79
CA LEU A 179 6.65 10.60 17.06
C LEU A 179 7.31 9.21 17.17
N LYS A 180 8.60 9.18 17.51
CA LYS A 180 9.41 7.95 17.51
C LYS A 180 9.11 6.97 18.65
N THR A 181 8.70 7.49 19.80
CA THR A 181 8.57 6.74 21.08
C THR A 181 7.15 6.73 21.65
N VAL A 182 6.18 7.33 20.95
CA VAL A 182 4.82 7.53 21.45
C VAL A 182 3.99 6.25 21.39
N LYS A 183 3.63 5.73 22.57
CA LYS A 183 2.86 4.49 22.76
C LYS A 183 1.35 4.70 22.74
N SER A 184 0.89 5.90 23.08
CA SER A 184 -0.53 6.22 23.15
C SER A 184 -0.81 7.64 22.66
N LEU A 185 -1.94 7.77 21.98
CA LEU A 185 -2.49 9.03 21.50
C LEU A 185 -3.92 9.20 22.01
N PRO A 186 -4.47 10.43 21.93
CA PRO A 186 -5.89 10.63 22.06
C PRO A 186 -6.62 9.83 20.96
N ASN A 187 -7.75 9.22 21.31
CA ASN A 187 -8.53 8.44 20.34
C ASN A 187 -9.24 9.32 19.28
N ILE A 188 -9.27 10.63 19.49
CA ILE A 188 -9.87 11.61 18.59
C ILE A 188 -8.75 12.38 17.89
N LEU A 189 -8.75 12.36 16.57
CA LEU A 189 -7.95 13.27 15.75
C LEU A 189 -8.70 14.60 15.60
N PRO A 190 -8.10 15.76 15.95
CA PRO A 190 -8.70 17.06 15.67
C PRO A 190 -9.10 17.22 14.19
N LYS A 191 -10.36 17.60 13.94
CA LYS A 191 -10.95 17.67 12.58
C LYS A 191 -10.30 18.71 11.68
N GLN A 192 -9.54 19.64 12.26
CA GLN A 192 -8.78 20.69 11.59
C GLN A 192 -7.50 20.15 10.95
N ILE A 193 -7.02 18.98 11.37
CA ILE A 193 -5.79 18.39 10.84
C ILE A 193 -6.03 17.88 9.43
N THR A 194 -5.29 18.43 8.48
CA THR A 194 -5.31 18.06 7.07
C THR A 194 -4.00 17.38 6.64
N SER A 195 -2.98 17.34 7.50
CA SER A 195 -1.69 16.74 7.18
C SER A 195 -1.18 15.88 8.33
N LEU A 196 -0.98 14.59 8.07
CA LEU A 196 -0.27 13.63 8.94
C LEU A 196 1.12 13.30 8.38
N LYS A 197 1.69 14.22 7.60
CA LYS A 197 3.04 14.08 7.06
C LYS A 197 4.05 13.83 8.18
N ASP A 198 4.91 12.82 7.99
CA ASP A 198 5.98 12.41 8.91
C ASP A 198 5.52 12.03 10.34
N PHE A 199 4.21 11.83 10.58
CA PHE A 199 3.66 11.76 11.94
C PHE A 199 4.35 10.70 12.84
N PHE A 200 4.56 9.50 12.30
CA PHE A 200 5.25 8.38 12.95
C PHE A 200 6.56 7.99 12.25
N ALA A 201 7.17 8.91 11.51
CA ALA A 201 8.42 8.62 10.83
C ALA A 201 9.50 8.18 11.85
N ASN A 202 10.12 7.03 11.56
CA ASN A 202 11.10 6.32 12.38
C ASN A 202 10.57 5.84 13.75
N SER A 203 9.26 5.61 13.87
CA SER A 203 8.68 4.99 15.07
C SER A 203 9.21 3.58 15.28
N LEU A 204 9.65 3.29 16.50
CA LEU A 204 10.19 1.97 16.86
C LEU A 204 9.10 0.99 17.32
N LEU A 205 7.85 1.46 17.41
CA LEU A 205 6.76 0.74 18.03
C LEU A 205 5.99 -0.08 17.01
N ASN A 206 5.62 -1.30 17.41
CA ASN A 206 4.72 -2.15 16.64
C ASN A 206 3.25 -1.79 16.86
N SER A 207 2.94 -1.12 17.97
CA SER A 207 1.60 -0.81 18.44
C SER A 207 1.50 0.61 18.99
N ILE A 208 0.48 1.35 18.54
CA ILE A 208 0.20 2.71 18.98
C ILE A 208 -1.27 2.79 19.38
N LYS A 209 -1.53 2.86 20.68
CA LYS A 209 -2.90 2.89 21.22
C LYS A 209 -3.62 4.17 20.80
N GLY A 210 -4.84 4.02 20.27
CA GLY A 210 -5.76 5.11 19.95
C GLY A 210 -5.79 5.53 18.48
N ILE A 211 -4.84 5.08 17.66
CA ILE A 211 -4.71 5.50 16.27
C ILE A 211 -5.79 4.90 15.33
N SER A 212 -6.32 3.72 15.66
CA SER A 212 -7.27 2.98 14.82
C SER A 212 -8.67 3.60 14.77
N ASN A 213 -9.00 4.48 15.71
CA ASN A 213 -10.30 5.15 15.81
C ASN A 213 -10.33 6.55 15.18
N TRP A 214 -9.22 7.01 14.61
CA TRP A 214 -9.14 8.34 14.03
C TRP A 214 -10.05 8.51 12.80
N ASP A 215 -10.82 9.59 12.80
CA ASP A 215 -11.49 10.07 11.59
C ASP A 215 -10.49 10.84 10.72
N THR A 216 -9.91 10.15 9.74
CA THR A 216 -8.97 10.75 8.78
C THR A 216 -9.64 11.40 7.58
N SER A 217 -10.98 11.56 7.58
CA SER A 217 -11.73 12.03 6.41
C SER A 217 -11.38 13.47 5.98
N LYS A 218 -10.65 14.24 6.79
CA LYS A 218 -10.14 15.58 6.46
C LYS A 218 -8.67 15.61 6.06
N VAL A 219 -7.96 14.50 6.18
CA VAL A 219 -6.54 14.42 5.88
C VAL A 219 -6.33 14.40 4.37
N GLU A 220 -5.47 15.30 3.89
CA GLU A 220 -5.08 15.48 2.49
C GLU A 220 -3.65 15.00 2.24
N ASN A 221 -2.81 14.94 3.28
CA ASN A 221 -1.40 14.58 3.16
C ASN A 221 -1.00 13.50 4.19
N MET A 222 -0.62 12.33 3.71
CA MET A 222 -0.08 11.21 4.52
C MET A 222 1.34 10.84 4.11
N SER A 223 2.04 11.71 3.37
CA SER A 223 3.39 11.43 2.89
C SER A 223 4.34 11.14 4.04
N PHE A 224 5.17 10.11 3.91
CA PHE A 224 6.18 9.71 4.91
C PHE A 224 5.63 9.37 6.30
N MET A 225 4.32 9.21 6.48
CA MET A 225 3.69 9.07 7.80
C MET A 225 4.30 7.95 8.65
N PHE A 226 4.66 6.81 8.04
CA PHE A 226 5.31 5.66 8.69
C PHE A 226 6.70 5.35 8.10
N ASN A 227 7.34 6.32 7.45
CA ASN A 227 8.67 6.12 6.87
C ASN A 227 9.68 5.72 7.96
N GLY A 228 10.34 4.57 7.82
CA GLY A 228 11.29 4.04 8.80
C GLY A 228 10.64 3.39 10.02
N ALA A 229 9.31 3.25 10.06
CA ALA A 229 8.61 2.60 11.17
C ALA A 229 8.68 1.07 11.05
N LYS A 230 9.90 0.51 11.19
CA LYS A 230 10.23 -0.90 10.86
C LYS A 230 9.29 -1.93 11.49
N SER A 231 8.83 -1.67 12.72
CA SER A 231 7.98 -2.59 13.49
C SER A 231 6.47 -2.38 13.28
N PHE A 232 6.05 -1.30 12.62
CA PHE A 232 4.65 -0.88 12.58
C PHE A 232 3.78 -1.88 11.80
N ASN A 233 2.70 -2.36 12.43
CA ASN A 233 1.75 -3.28 11.80
C ASN A 233 0.35 -3.21 12.46
N GLU A 234 -0.08 -2.02 12.88
CA GLU A 234 -1.40 -1.80 13.52
C GLU A 234 -2.53 -1.63 12.51
N ASP A 235 -3.72 -2.10 12.86
CA ASP A 235 -4.91 -2.00 12.02
C ASP A 235 -5.31 -0.53 11.76
N ILE A 236 -5.20 -0.14 10.50
CA ILE A 236 -5.60 1.15 9.94
C ILE A 236 -6.65 1.00 8.82
N SER A 237 -7.32 -0.16 8.75
CA SER A 237 -8.30 -0.48 7.72
C SER A 237 -9.54 0.44 7.74
N LYS A 238 -9.84 1.05 8.89
CA LYS A 238 -10.99 1.96 9.10
C LYS A 238 -10.75 3.39 8.62
N TRP A 239 -9.51 3.74 8.25
CA TRP A 239 -9.19 5.10 7.84
C TRP A 239 -9.87 5.47 6.52
N ASN A 240 -10.31 6.72 6.45
CA ASN A 240 -10.87 7.31 5.25
C ASN A 240 -9.78 8.09 4.51
N THR A 241 -9.40 7.62 3.33
CA THR A 241 -8.36 8.22 2.48
C THR A 241 -8.93 9.05 1.32
N SER A 242 -10.26 9.24 1.23
CA SER A 242 -10.93 9.88 0.07
C SER A 242 -10.57 11.36 -0.19
N ASN A 243 -9.85 12.01 0.73
CA ASN A 243 -9.31 13.36 0.55
C ASN A 243 -7.79 13.39 0.39
N VAL A 244 -7.11 12.25 0.55
CA VAL A 244 -5.65 12.17 0.49
C VAL A 244 -5.18 12.35 -0.96
N THR A 245 -4.25 13.29 -1.15
CA THR A 245 -3.61 13.59 -2.44
C THR A 245 -2.14 13.17 -2.48
N LYS A 246 -1.50 13.04 -1.31
CA LYS A 246 -0.07 12.75 -1.15
C LYS A 246 0.12 11.52 -0.26
N MET A 247 0.70 10.46 -0.83
CA MET A 247 1.02 9.20 -0.15
C MET A 247 2.47 8.74 -0.39
N GLN A 248 3.32 9.60 -0.98
CA GLN A 248 4.70 9.24 -1.26
C GLN A 248 5.43 8.78 0.02
N ALA A 249 6.16 7.66 -0.10
CA ALA A 249 6.95 7.04 0.95
C ALA A 249 6.20 6.79 2.27
N MET A 250 4.87 6.65 2.25
CA MET A 250 4.06 6.49 3.46
C MET A 250 4.53 5.30 4.32
N PHE A 251 4.89 4.18 3.69
CA PHE A 251 5.37 2.95 4.36
C PHE A 251 6.80 2.59 3.96
N GLN A 252 7.59 3.55 3.47
CA GLN A 252 8.98 3.30 3.14
C GLN A 252 9.72 2.76 4.38
N ASN A 253 10.47 1.66 4.26
CA ASN A 253 11.17 0.99 5.36
C ASN A 253 10.27 0.52 6.53
N ALA A 254 8.95 0.45 6.36
CA ALA A 254 8.04 -0.17 7.34
C ALA A 254 8.03 -1.69 7.14
N SER A 255 9.18 -2.34 7.40
CA SER A 255 9.45 -3.72 6.99
C SER A 255 8.42 -4.76 7.48
N SER A 256 7.81 -4.53 8.65
CA SER A 256 6.80 -5.42 9.23
C SER A 256 5.36 -5.17 8.76
N PHE A 257 5.12 -4.11 7.99
CA PHE A 257 3.76 -3.67 7.65
C PHE A 257 3.10 -4.62 6.64
N ASN A 258 1.94 -5.18 7.02
CA ASN A 258 1.13 -6.06 6.15
C ASN A 258 -0.37 -5.99 6.51
N GLN A 259 -0.87 -4.81 6.91
CA GLN A 259 -2.27 -4.63 7.30
C GLN A 259 -3.19 -4.37 6.12
N ASP A 260 -4.45 -4.80 6.26
CA ASP A 260 -5.47 -4.62 5.22
C ASP A 260 -5.74 -3.13 4.94
N ILE A 261 -5.46 -2.74 3.70
CA ILE A 261 -5.72 -1.41 3.13
C ILE A 261 -6.54 -1.50 1.84
N ASN A 262 -7.20 -2.63 1.59
CA ASN A 262 -7.88 -2.93 0.33
C ASN A 262 -9.07 -2.01 -0.01
N ASN A 263 -9.57 -1.27 0.99
CA ASN A 263 -10.71 -0.36 0.86
C ASN A 263 -10.29 1.12 0.79
N TRP A 264 -9.00 1.41 0.71
CA TRP A 264 -8.51 2.78 0.61
C TRP A 264 -8.89 3.41 -0.73
N ASP A 265 -9.47 4.61 -0.65
CA ASP A 265 -9.78 5.45 -1.80
C ASP A 265 -8.52 6.24 -2.21
N THR A 266 -7.91 5.84 -3.33
CA THR A 266 -6.73 6.52 -3.89
C THR A 266 -7.09 7.43 -5.07
N THR A 267 -8.38 7.71 -5.31
CA THR A 267 -8.85 8.44 -6.51
C THR A 267 -8.24 9.83 -6.66
N LYS A 268 -7.75 10.45 -5.59
CA LYS A 268 -7.11 11.77 -5.61
C LYS A 268 -5.58 11.73 -5.51
N VAL A 269 -4.98 10.55 -5.34
CA VAL A 269 -3.54 10.40 -5.17
C VAL A 269 -2.85 10.56 -6.51
N THR A 270 -1.83 11.40 -6.57
CA THR A 270 -1.07 11.66 -7.82
C THR A 270 0.35 11.12 -7.79
N ASP A 271 0.88 10.83 -6.60
CA ASP A 271 2.27 10.41 -6.39
C ASP A 271 2.34 9.24 -5.39
N MET A 272 2.82 8.09 -5.86
CA MET A 272 3.05 6.86 -5.09
C MET A 272 4.54 6.50 -4.99
N TRP A 273 5.42 7.48 -5.24
CA TRP A 273 6.87 7.35 -5.12
C TRP A 273 7.28 6.72 -3.79
N TYR A 274 8.05 5.64 -3.83
CA TYR A 274 8.56 4.89 -2.67
C TYR A 274 7.50 4.37 -1.69
N MET A 275 6.20 4.35 -2.04
CA MET A 275 5.11 4.13 -1.06
C MET A 275 5.30 2.89 -0.18
N PHE A 276 5.75 1.76 -0.75
CA PHE A 276 6.01 0.50 -0.06
C PHE A 276 7.46 0.01 -0.21
N CYS A 277 8.39 0.92 -0.54
CA CYS A 277 9.79 0.53 -0.70
C CYS A 277 10.35 0.00 0.62
N ASN A 278 11.00 -1.17 0.59
CA ASN A 278 11.48 -1.88 1.79
C ASN A 278 10.38 -2.26 2.81
N ALA A 279 9.11 -2.28 2.41
CA ALA A 279 8.04 -2.89 3.20
C ALA A 279 8.02 -4.41 2.93
N PHE A 280 9.07 -5.12 3.37
CA PHE A 280 9.39 -6.48 2.92
C PHE A 280 8.26 -7.50 3.10
N LEU A 281 7.44 -7.37 4.15
CA LEU A 281 6.31 -8.28 4.42
C LEU A 281 4.99 -7.86 3.76
N PHE A 282 4.94 -6.73 3.06
CA PHE A 282 3.69 -6.23 2.48
C PHE A 282 3.25 -7.06 1.27
N ASP A 283 2.07 -7.68 1.37
CA ASP A 283 1.49 -8.54 0.31
C ASP A 283 -0.06 -8.50 0.35
N GLN A 284 -0.65 -7.33 0.63
CA GLN A 284 -2.10 -7.17 0.71
C GLN A 284 -2.73 -6.85 -0.65
N ASP A 285 -3.98 -7.31 -0.85
CA ASP A 285 -4.78 -7.00 -2.04
C ASP A 285 -4.99 -5.48 -2.18
N ILE A 286 -4.45 -4.94 -3.26
CA ILE A 286 -4.55 -3.54 -3.67
C ILE A 286 -5.13 -3.42 -5.09
N SER A 287 -5.93 -4.40 -5.50
CA SER A 287 -6.63 -4.37 -6.78
C SER A 287 -7.73 -3.31 -6.78
N THR A 288 -7.92 -2.66 -7.94
CA THR A 288 -8.96 -1.65 -8.12
C THR A 288 -10.35 -2.28 -8.02
N LYS A 289 -11.17 -1.89 -7.03
CA LYS A 289 -12.50 -2.49 -6.83
C LYS A 289 -13.55 -1.50 -6.34
N LYS A 290 -14.81 -1.77 -6.69
CA LYS A 290 -15.96 -1.03 -6.17
C LYS A 290 -16.25 -1.46 -4.74
N VAL A 291 -16.31 -0.48 -3.85
CA VAL A 291 -16.56 -0.67 -2.42
C VAL A 291 -17.60 0.34 -1.96
N LYS A 292 -18.18 0.12 -0.78
CA LYS A 292 -19.19 1.01 -0.20
C LYS A 292 -18.71 1.51 1.16
N ASP A 293 -18.89 2.81 1.39
CA ASP A 293 -18.67 3.38 2.71
C ASP A 293 -19.79 2.97 3.69
N GLN A 294 -19.66 3.41 4.94
CA GLN A 294 -20.65 3.19 6.00
C GLN A 294 -22.06 3.73 5.67
N ASN A 295 -22.18 4.68 4.73
CA ASN A 295 -23.43 5.26 4.27
C ASN A 295 -23.96 4.59 2.98
N SER A 296 -23.38 3.45 2.59
CA SER A 296 -23.66 2.75 1.33
C SER A 296 -23.33 3.56 0.06
N LYS A 297 -22.54 4.64 0.18
CA LYS A 297 -22.03 5.38 -0.97
C LYS A 297 -20.92 4.56 -1.61
N GLU A 298 -21.07 4.31 -2.90
CA GLU A 298 -20.07 3.58 -3.68
C GLU A 298 -18.88 4.49 -4.03
N TYR A 299 -17.67 3.94 -3.95
CA TYR A 299 -16.44 4.54 -4.45
C TYR A 299 -15.52 3.45 -5.05
N THR A 300 -14.45 3.87 -5.69
CA THR A 300 -13.43 2.97 -6.25
C THR A 300 -12.24 2.94 -5.30
N ALA A 301 -12.00 1.82 -4.64
CA ALA A 301 -10.76 1.60 -3.90
C ALA A 301 -9.61 1.34 -4.88
N TRP A 302 -8.40 1.78 -4.51
CA TRP A 302 -7.20 1.62 -5.34
C TRP A 302 -7.37 2.08 -6.78
N ASP A 303 -8.07 3.21 -6.98
CA ASP A 303 -8.12 3.88 -8.28
C ASP A 303 -6.80 4.62 -8.54
N THR A 304 -6.00 4.11 -9.48
CA THR A 304 -4.70 4.68 -9.84
C THR A 304 -4.79 5.68 -11.00
N SER A 305 -5.99 6.00 -11.50
CA SER A 305 -6.14 6.78 -12.73
C SER A 305 -5.53 8.18 -12.68
N ASN A 306 -5.27 8.74 -11.50
CA ASN A 306 -4.62 10.05 -11.33
C ASN A 306 -3.13 9.97 -10.97
N VAL A 307 -2.58 8.75 -10.80
CA VAL A 307 -1.19 8.55 -10.42
C VAL A 307 -0.28 8.84 -11.61
N THR A 308 0.72 9.68 -11.37
CA THR A 308 1.71 10.08 -12.38
C THR A 308 3.10 9.52 -12.12
N ASN A 309 3.38 9.08 -10.88
CA ASN A 309 4.69 8.62 -10.46
C ASN A 309 4.56 7.35 -9.60
N MET A 310 5.15 6.25 -10.08
CA MET A 310 5.21 4.96 -9.39
C MET A 310 6.65 4.53 -9.10
N MET A 311 7.60 5.48 -9.14
CA MET A 311 9.01 5.20 -8.93
C MET A 311 9.23 4.44 -7.62
N ALA A 312 9.92 3.30 -7.71
CA ALA A 312 10.34 2.46 -6.59
C ALA A 312 9.21 2.09 -5.61
N MET A 313 7.96 2.00 -6.09
CA MET A 313 6.80 1.76 -5.22
C MET A 313 6.93 0.45 -4.43
N PHE A 314 7.42 -0.63 -5.06
CA PHE A 314 7.65 -1.95 -4.46
C PHE A 314 9.12 -2.36 -4.56
N ALA A 315 10.04 -1.40 -4.49
CA ALA A 315 11.45 -1.69 -4.56
C ALA A 315 11.98 -2.20 -3.21
N SER A 316 12.95 -3.12 -3.26
CA SER A 316 13.93 -3.29 -2.19
C SER A 316 15.21 -2.56 -2.58
N THR A 317 15.70 -1.66 -1.73
CA THR A 317 16.98 -0.98 -1.91
C THR A 317 17.78 -1.12 -0.61
N PRO A 318 19.05 -1.58 -0.65
CA PRO A 318 19.85 -1.70 0.55
C PRO A 318 19.93 -0.35 1.28
N GLU A 319 19.61 -0.34 2.58
CA GLU A 319 19.78 0.85 3.43
C GLU A 319 21.28 1.14 3.65
N SER A 320 22.10 0.08 3.65
CA SER A 320 23.56 0.14 3.67
C SER A 320 24.18 -0.95 2.77
N VAL A 321 25.48 -0.82 2.49
CA VAL A 321 26.25 -1.82 1.71
C VAL A 321 26.54 -3.11 2.49
N GLU A 322 26.25 -3.15 3.78
CA GLU A 322 26.53 -4.27 4.68
C GLU A 322 25.30 -5.14 4.96
N ASP A 323 24.09 -4.66 4.64
CA ASP A 323 22.84 -5.38 4.89
C ASP A 323 22.62 -6.48 3.85
N GLU A 324 22.17 -7.65 4.30
CA GLU A 324 21.59 -8.66 3.40
C GLU A 324 20.35 -8.05 2.73
N ILE A 325 20.21 -8.24 1.42
CA ILE A 325 19.04 -7.76 0.68
C ILE A 325 17.84 -8.61 1.12
N GLU A 326 16.98 -8.03 1.94
CA GLU A 326 15.65 -8.59 2.18
C GLU A 326 14.81 -8.41 0.89
N GLU A 327 14.18 -9.50 0.47
CA GLU A 327 13.37 -9.54 -0.75
C GLU A 327 11.95 -9.05 -0.47
N MET A 328 11.37 -8.33 -1.43
CA MET A 328 9.97 -7.90 -1.32
C MET A 328 9.04 -9.10 -1.55
N SER A 329 8.12 -9.34 -0.61
CA SER A 329 7.12 -10.40 -0.71
C SER A 329 5.99 -10.09 -1.70
N PHE A 330 5.82 -8.82 -2.07
CA PHE A 330 4.66 -8.34 -2.84
C PHE A 330 4.47 -9.10 -4.16
N ASN A 331 3.31 -9.75 -4.30
CA ASN A 331 2.93 -10.48 -5.51
C ASN A 331 1.40 -10.48 -5.74
N GLN A 332 0.73 -9.36 -5.40
CA GLN A 332 -0.73 -9.23 -5.54
C GLN A 332 -1.16 -8.68 -6.90
N ASP A 333 -2.39 -9.02 -7.30
CA ASP A 333 -2.97 -8.63 -8.59
C ASP A 333 -3.07 -7.10 -8.74
N VAL A 334 -2.41 -6.59 -9.77
CA VAL A 334 -2.38 -5.18 -10.20
C VAL A 334 -2.77 -5.03 -11.67
N SER A 335 -3.39 -6.06 -12.26
CA SER A 335 -3.76 -6.10 -13.68
C SER A 335 -4.82 -5.07 -14.06
N ASN A 336 -5.62 -4.63 -13.08
CA ASN A 336 -6.72 -3.69 -13.26
C ASN A 336 -6.36 -2.22 -12.96
N TRP A 337 -5.10 -1.94 -12.66
CA TRP A 337 -4.63 -0.58 -12.45
C TRP A 337 -4.67 0.24 -13.75
N ASP A 338 -5.12 1.48 -13.63
CA ASP A 338 -5.03 2.48 -14.69
C ASP A 338 -3.66 3.18 -14.59
N THR A 339 -2.77 2.88 -15.54
CA THR A 339 -1.42 3.48 -15.62
C THR A 339 -1.32 4.58 -16.67
N SER A 340 -2.43 4.98 -17.30
CA SER A 340 -2.43 5.87 -18.47
C SER A 340 -1.88 7.28 -18.20
N ASN A 341 -1.77 7.68 -16.93
CA ASN A 341 -1.17 8.94 -16.48
C ASN A 341 0.26 8.81 -15.94
N VAL A 342 0.79 7.59 -15.82
CA VAL A 342 2.12 7.34 -15.25
C VAL A 342 3.22 7.80 -16.21
N THR A 343 4.15 8.58 -15.68
CA THR A 343 5.31 9.12 -16.43
C THR A 343 6.63 8.47 -16.02
N SER A 344 6.70 7.89 -14.82
CA SER A 344 7.89 7.19 -14.32
C SER A 344 7.49 5.89 -13.63
N MET A 345 8.11 4.78 -14.08
CA MET A 345 8.04 3.45 -13.48
C MET A 345 9.44 2.96 -13.03
N LYS A 346 10.38 3.91 -12.89
CA LYS A 346 11.76 3.64 -12.48
C LYS A 346 11.79 2.78 -11.23
N ALA A 347 12.51 1.67 -11.29
CA ALA A 347 12.73 0.76 -10.17
C ALA A 347 11.46 0.21 -9.50
N MET A 348 10.28 0.30 -10.13
CA MET A 348 8.99 0.02 -9.48
C MET A 348 8.96 -1.34 -8.76
N PHE A 349 9.57 -2.38 -9.35
CA PHE A 349 9.68 -3.75 -8.82
C PHE A 349 11.15 -4.20 -8.67
N GLN A 350 12.08 -3.26 -8.45
CA GLN A 350 13.47 -3.61 -8.23
C GLN A 350 13.60 -4.51 -6.98
N ASN A 351 14.27 -5.66 -7.10
CA ASN A 351 14.42 -6.67 -6.06
C ASN A 351 13.09 -7.27 -5.53
N ALA A 352 11.99 -7.15 -6.29
CA ALA A 352 10.76 -7.89 -6.02
C ALA A 352 10.84 -9.31 -6.60
N SER A 353 11.65 -10.16 -5.96
CA SER A 353 12.03 -11.50 -6.43
C SER A 353 10.83 -12.40 -6.76
N SER A 354 9.74 -12.25 -6.01
CA SER A 354 8.52 -13.06 -6.12
C SER A 354 7.47 -12.48 -7.07
N PHE A 355 7.60 -11.22 -7.50
CA PHE A 355 6.59 -10.56 -8.31
C PHE A 355 6.48 -11.19 -9.71
N ASN A 356 5.29 -11.66 -10.07
CA ASN A 356 5.01 -12.27 -11.37
C ASN A 356 3.53 -12.12 -11.79
N GLN A 357 2.90 -10.99 -11.45
CA GLN A 357 1.48 -10.75 -11.74
C GLN A 357 1.25 -10.12 -13.11
N ASP A 358 0.08 -10.39 -13.69
CA ASP A 358 -0.28 -9.90 -15.02
C ASP A 358 -0.31 -8.37 -15.08
N ILE A 359 0.50 -7.82 -15.99
CA ILE A 359 0.59 -6.39 -16.28
C ILE A 359 0.47 -6.12 -17.79
N ASN A 360 -0.04 -7.08 -18.56
CA ASN A 360 0.00 -7.06 -20.02
C ASN A 360 -0.86 -5.95 -20.65
N ASN A 361 -1.80 -5.38 -19.89
CA ASN A 361 -2.72 -4.34 -20.33
C ASN A 361 -2.33 -2.94 -19.83
N TRP A 362 -1.18 -2.79 -19.17
CA TRP A 362 -0.73 -1.49 -18.68
C TRP A 362 -0.47 -0.52 -19.83
N ASP A 363 -1.06 0.67 -19.74
CA ASP A 363 -0.80 1.79 -20.64
C ASP A 363 0.50 2.48 -20.21
N THR A 364 1.54 2.37 -21.02
CA THR A 364 2.84 3.03 -20.79
C THR A 364 3.09 4.21 -21.73
N THR A 365 2.06 4.69 -22.44
CA THR A 365 2.18 5.73 -23.49
C THR A 365 2.73 7.08 -23.02
N LYS A 366 2.81 7.30 -21.70
CA LYS A 366 3.39 8.50 -21.07
C LYS A 366 4.70 8.23 -20.33
N VAL A 367 5.12 6.98 -20.18
CA VAL A 367 6.31 6.60 -19.42
C VAL A 367 7.58 7.01 -20.17
N THR A 368 8.50 7.70 -19.49
CA THR A 368 9.78 8.14 -20.05
C THR A 368 11.00 7.43 -19.46
N ASP A 369 10.86 6.85 -18.27
CA ASP A 369 11.93 6.16 -17.53
C ASP A 369 11.42 4.82 -17.00
N MET A 370 12.03 3.72 -17.49
CA MET A 370 11.81 2.34 -17.06
C MET A 370 13.09 1.73 -16.46
N SER A 371 14.08 2.57 -16.15
CA SER A 371 15.35 2.08 -15.60
C SER A 371 15.11 1.30 -14.31
N TYR A 372 15.79 0.16 -14.17
CA TYR A 372 15.68 -0.76 -13.04
C TYR A 372 14.30 -1.37 -12.76
N MET A 373 13.27 -1.16 -13.63
CA MET A 373 11.88 -1.50 -13.31
C MET A 373 11.68 -2.92 -12.75
N PHE A 374 12.35 -3.93 -13.32
CA PHE A 374 12.32 -5.32 -12.89
C PHE A 374 13.71 -5.86 -12.50
N CYS A 375 14.66 -4.99 -12.18
CA CYS A 375 16.01 -5.43 -11.84
C CYS A 375 15.97 -6.37 -10.62
N ASN A 376 16.51 -7.59 -10.75
CA ASN A 376 16.44 -8.70 -9.78
C ASN A 376 15.01 -9.20 -9.44
N ALA A 377 14.00 -8.96 -10.27
CA ALA A 377 12.70 -9.62 -10.14
C ALA A 377 12.78 -11.06 -10.71
N PHE A 378 13.39 -11.99 -9.98
CA PHE A 378 13.80 -13.31 -10.50
C PHE A 378 12.65 -14.14 -11.09
N SER A 379 11.45 -14.05 -10.50
CA SER A 379 10.25 -14.79 -10.93
C SER A 379 9.51 -14.14 -12.09
N PHE A 380 9.84 -12.91 -12.49
CA PHE A 380 9.07 -12.14 -13.46
C PHE A 380 9.25 -12.69 -14.89
N ASP A 381 8.15 -13.14 -15.51
CA ASP A 381 8.11 -13.65 -16.89
C ASP A 381 6.75 -13.36 -17.56
N GLN A 382 6.16 -12.20 -17.27
CA GLN A 382 4.84 -11.81 -17.82
C GLN A 382 4.92 -11.12 -19.18
N ASP A 383 3.87 -11.28 -19.99
CA ASP A 383 3.74 -10.65 -21.30
C ASP A 383 3.79 -9.12 -21.17
N ILE A 384 4.83 -8.53 -21.74
CA ILE A 384 5.05 -7.08 -21.84
C ILE A 384 5.15 -6.62 -23.30
N SER A 385 4.49 -7.36 -24.21
CA SER A 385 4.47 -7.05 -25.63
C SER A 385 3.53 -5.89 -25.95
N THR A 386 3.94 -5.05 -26.90
CA THR A 386 3.12 -3.94 -27.39
C THR A 386 1.86 -4.48 -28.06
N LYS A 387 0.67 -4.15 -27.55
CA LYS A 387 -0.61 -4.59 -28.13
C LYS A 387 -1.72 -3.56 -28.00
N LYS A 388 -2.72 -3.67 -28.87
CA LYS A 388 -3.94 -2.87 -28.79
C LYS A 388 -4.89 -3.46 -27.76
N VAL A 389 -5.33 -2.64 -26.83
CA VAL A 389 -6.25 -3.00 -25.74
C VAL A 389 -7.39 -1.99 -25.72
N LYS A 390 -8.55 -2.39 -25.20
CA LYS A 390 -9.69 -1.48 -24.99
C LYS A 390 -9.88 -1.23 -23.51
N ASP A 391 -10.08 0.03 -23.16
CA ASP A 391 -10.43 0.43 -21.81
C ASP A 391 -11.88 0.00 -21.46
N LYS A 392 -12.31 0.34 -20.24
CA LYS A 392 -13.67 0.08 -19.76
C LYS A 392 -14.78 0.77 -20.57
N ASN A 393 -14.45 1.82 -21.32
CA ASN A 393 -15.38 2.56 -22.18
C ASN A 393 -15.35 2.04 -23.64
N GLY A 394 -14.46 1.11 -23.96
CA GLY A 394 -14.24 0.59 -25.30
C GLY A 394 -13.29 1.46 -26.15
N GLU A 395 -12.66 2.48 -25.58
CA GLU A 395 -11.62 3.29 -26.21
C GLU A 395 -10.34 2.47 -26.33
N GLU A 396 -9.74 2.47 -27.51
CA GLU A 396 -8.52 1.71 -27.78
C GLU A 396 -7.28 2.51 -27.38
N TYR A 397 -6.37 1.85 -26.66
CA TYR A 397 -5.03 2.34 -26.36
C TYR A 397 -3.97 1.30 -26.71
N THR A 398 -2.71 1.70 -26.66
CA THR A 398 -1.57 0.80 -26.88
C THR A 398 -0.98 0.44 -25.52
N ALA A 399 -1.19 -0.80 -25.07
CA ALA A 399 -0.50 -1.32 -23.91
C ALA A 399 0.97 -1.54 -24.25
N TRP A 400 1.85 -1.32 -23.26
CA TRP A 400 3.31 -1.43 -23.43
C TRP A 400 3.87 -0.58 -24.58
N ASP A 401 3.29 0.61 -24.81
CA ASP A 401 3.87 1.60 -25.72
C ASP A 401 5.16 2.19 -25.12
N THR A 402 6.31 1.81 -25.69
CA THR A 402 7.63 2.29 -25.25
C THR A 402 8.10 3.54 -26.01
N SER A 403 7.27 4.13 -26.89
CA SER A 403 7.72 5.16 -27.83
C SER A 403 8.24 6.45 -27.17
N LYS A 404 7.96 6.68 -25.88
CA LYS A 404 8.47 7.83 -25.12
C LYS A 404 9.60 7.49 -24.15
N VAL A 405 9.96 6.20 -24.02
CA VAL A 405 10.98 5.75 -23.09
C VAL A 405 12.34 6.20 -23.58
N THR A 406 13.11 6.83 -22.69
CA THR A 406 14.46 7.33 -22.96
C THR A 406 15.55 6.56 -22.22
N ASP A 407 15.21 5.86 -21.15
CA ASP A 407 16.13 5.08 -20.32
C ASP A 407 15.55 3.70 -20.00
N MET A 408 16.25 2.65 -20.46
CA MET A 408 15.96 1.24 -20.18
C MET A 408 17.10 0.57 -19.39
N SER A 409 17.96 1.37 -18.75
CA SER A 409 19.12 0.87 -18.02
C SER A 409 18.68 -0.11 -16.93
N TYR A 410 19.28 -1.29 -16.89
CA TYR A 410 19.00 -2.34 -15.91
C TYR A 410 17.53 -2.82 -15.86
N MET A 411 16.69 -2.49 -16.84
CA MET A 411 15.24 -2.73 -16.76
C MET A 411 14.89 -4.19 -16.42
N LEU A 412 15.57 -5.15 -17.05
CA LEU A 412 15.38 -6.60 -16.85
C LEU A 412 16.66 -7.25 -16.29
N ALA A 413 17.54 -6.50 -15.64
CA ALA A 413 18.83 -7.02 -15.21
C ALA A 413 18.74 -7.95 -14.00
N THR A 414 19.64 -8.91 -13.91
CA THR A 414 20.11 -9.52 -12.68
C THR A 414 21.53 -9.04 -12.40
N VAL A 415 21.73 -8.46 -11.22
CA VAL A 415 23.06 -8.07 -10.71
C VAL A 415 23.45 -8.83 -9.42
N SER A 416 22.56 -9.69 -8.92
CA SER A 416 22.80 -10.56 -7.77
C SER A 416 23.71 -11.75 -8.12
N ASN A 417 24.50 -12.22 -7.15
CA ASN A 417 25.35 -13.39 -7.32
C ASN A 417 24.62 -14.73 -7.03
N SER A 418 23.39 -14.69 -6.49
CA SER A 418 22.67 -15.87 -6.00
C SER A 418 21.73 -16.51 -7.03
N GLU A 419 21.06 -15.70 -7.84
CA GLU A 419 19.96 -16.14 -8.73
C GLU A 419 20.01 -15.41 -10.07
N LEU A 420 19.42 -16.02 -11.11
CA LEU A 420 19.35 -15.48 -12.46
C LEU A 420 17.89 -15.30 -12.88
N MET A 421 17.59 -14.21 -13.58
CA MET A 421 16.28 -14.00 -14.19
C MET A 421 16.06 -14.96 -15.36
N SER A 422 14.82 -15.48 -15.48
CA SER A 422 14.39 -16.39 -16.54
C SER A 422 13.52 -15.74 -17.62
N PHE A 423 13.26 -14.44 -17.52
CA PHE A 423 12.47 -13.65 -18.46
C PHE A 423 12.80 -13.97 -19.92
N ASN A 424 11.78 -14.30 -20.71
CA ASN A 424 11.93 -14.58 -22.14
C ASN A 424 10.67 -14.21 -22.95
N GLN A 425 9.95 -13.17 -22.57
CA GLN A 425 8.74 -12.72 -23.26
C GLN A 425 9.03 -11.81 -24.46
N ASP A 426 8.10 -11.77 -25.42
CA ASP A 426 8.24 -11.02 -26.67
C ASP A 426 8.32 -9.50 -26.44
N VAL A 427 9.42 -8.91 -26.93
CA VAL A 427 9.70 -7.47 -26.90
C VAL A 427 10.02 -6.92 -28.30
N SER A 428 9.70 -7.69 -29.35
CA SER A 428 10.05 -7.39 -30.74
C SER A 428 9.37 -6.13 -31.29
N ASN A 429 8.20 -5.78 -30.74
CA ASN A 429 7.39 -4.63 -31.14
C ASN A 429 7.60 -3.37 -30.28
N TRP A 430 8.62 -3.36 -29.42
CA TRP A 430 8.99 -2.15 -28.69
C TRP A 430 9.55 -1.09 -29.63
N ASP A 431 9.10 0.14 -29.46
CA ASP A 431 9.69 1.32 -30.09
C ASP A 431 10.84 1.82 -29.22
N THR A 432 12.08 1.61 -29.69
CA THR A 432 13.31 2.01 -29.00
C THR A 432 13.92 3.29 -29.57
N SER A 433 13.24 3.97 -30.52
CA SER A 433 13.79 5.11 -31.28
C SER A 433 14.10 6.35 -30.44
N ASN A 434 13.59 6.41 -29.19
CA ASN A 434 13.88 7.46 -28.22
C ASN A 434 14.85 7.05 -27.11
N VAL A 435 15.23 5.78 -27.04
CA VAL A 435 16.10 5.24 -25.99
C VAL A 435 17.53 5.76 -26.17
N THR A 436 18.10 6.28 -25.08
CA THR A 436 19.46 6.84 -25.03
C THR A 436 20.43 5.97 -24.23
N SER A 437 19.91 5.14 -23.32
CA SER A 437 20.68 4.16 -22.54
C SER A 437 19.98 2.80 -22.52
N MET A 438 20.75 1.76 -22.87
CA MET A 438 20.39 0.34 -22.74
C MET A 438 21.37 -0.39 -21.81
N LYS A 439 22.07 0.38 -20.95
CA LYS A 439 23.06 -0.12 -20.03
C LYS A 439 22.51 -1.30 -19.23
N ALA A 440 23.20 -2.44 -19.28
CA ALA A 440 22.89 -3.64 -18.52
C ALA A 440 21.46 -4.18 -18.67
N MET A 441 20.72 -3.78 -19.71
CA MET A 441 19.28 -4.06 -19.83
C MET A 441 18.93 -5.55 -19.65
N PHE A 442 19.75 -6.46 -20.19
CA PHE A 442 19.61 -7.91 -20.08
C PHE A 442 20.79 -8.58 -19.36
N GLN A 443 21.52 -7.83 -18.52
CA GLN A 443 22.61 -8.40 -17.74
C GLN A 443 22.08 -9.56 -16.88
N GLY A 444 22.70 -10.75 -16.93
CA GLY A 444 22.31 -11.90 -16.11
C GLY A 444 20.98 -12.57 -16.47
N VAL A 445 20.31 -12.16 -17.56
CA VAL A 445 19.06 -12.79 -18.00
C VAL A 445 19.37 -14.06 -18.78
N SER A 446 19.36 -15.19 -18.07
CA SER A 446 19.91 -16.45 -18.55
C SER A 446 19.16 -17.06 -19.74
N SER A 447 17.86 -16.78 -19.85
CA SER A 447 16.94 -17.44 -20.79
C SER A 447 16.50 -16.55 -21.96
N PHE A 448 16.77 -15.24 -21.91
CA PHE A 448 16.30 -14.31 -22.92
C PHE A 448 16.92 -14.59 -24.29
N ASN A 449 16.07 -14.80 -25.30
CA ASN A 449 16.48 -15.05 -26.67
C ASN A 449 15.40 -14.61 -27.70
N GLN A 450 14.67 -13.55 -27.41
CA GLN A 450 13.60 -13.03 -28.29
C GLN A 450 14.13 -12.09 -29.37
N ASP A 451 13.44 -12.05 -30.52
CA ASP A 451 13.83 -11.23 -31.67
C ASP A 451 13.82 -9.74 -31.32
N ILE A 452 14.99 -9.12 -31.36
CA ILE A 452 15.20 -7.68 -31.19
C ILE A 452 15.83 -7.06 -32.44
N SER A 453 15.80 -7.76 -33.58
CA SER A 453 16.55 -7.39 -34.79
C SER A 453 16.03 -6.13 -35.50
N LYS A 454 14.87 -5.61 -35.08
CA LYS A 454 14.24 -4.39 -35.60
C LYS A 454 14.36 -3.19 -34.68
N TRP A 455 15.02 -3.32 -33.53
CA TRP A 455 15.18 -2.20 -32.61
C TRP A 455 15.99 -1.06 -33.23
N ASP A 456 15.46 0.16 -33.14
CA ASP A 456 16.16 1.39 -33.51
C ASP A 456 17.05 1.82 -32.34
N THR A 457 18.37 1.70 -32.50
CA THR A 457 19.36 2.11 -31.49
C THR A 457 20.05 3.42 -31.85
N SER A 458 19.55 4.18 -32.84
CA SER A 458 20.23 5.35 -33.42
C SER A 458 20.42 6.53 -32.46
N LYS A 459 19.80 6.49 -31.28
CA LYS A 459 20.00 7.47 -30.19
C LYS A 459 20.75 6.91 -28.97
N VAL A 460 21.03 5.61 -28.94
CA VAL A 460 21.69 4.94 -27.81
C VAL A 460 23.14 5.40 -27.74
N THR A 461 23.56 5.78 -26.53
CA THR A 461 24.93 6.20 -26.23
C THR A 461 25.66 5.27 -25.28
N ASP A 462 24.93 4.45 -24.52
CA ASP A 462 25.47 3.49 -23.54
C ASP A 462 24.82 2.11 -23.73
N MET A 463 25.65 1.11 -24.08
CA MET A 463 25.31 -0.32 -24.17
C MET A 463 26.18 -1.15 -23.24
N SER A 464 26.85 -0.52 -22.26
CA SER A 464 27.72 -1.23 -21.32
C SER A 464 26.91 -2.31 -20.60
N TYR A 465 27.49 -3.50 -20.46
CA TYR A 465 26.89 -4.67 -19.81
C TYR A 465 25.59 -5.22 -20.42
N MET A 466 25.09 -4.70 -21.55
CA MET A 466 23.73 -4.99 -22.05
C MET A 466 23.36 -6.48 -22.08
N PHE A 467 24.29 -7.35 -22.49
CA PHE A 467 24.11 -8.81 -22.58
C PHE A 467 25.13 -9.58 -21.72
N CYS A 468 25.72 -8.92 -20.72
CA CYS A 468 26.69 -9.55 -19.82
C CYS A 468 26.04 -10.74 -19.11
N ASN A 469 26.59 -11.95 -19.27
CA ASN A 469 26.01 -13.22 -18.77
C ASN A 469 24.59 -13.56 -19.30
N ALA A 470 24.17 -13.05 -20.45
CA ALA A 470 22.92 -13.46 -21.11
C ALA A 470 23.10 -14.77 -21.92
N PHE A 471 23.24 -15.90 -21.23
CA PHE A 471 23.76 -17.15 -21.80
C PHE A 471 23.04 -17.67 -23.05
N SER A 472 21.71 -17.54 -23.10
CA SER A 472 20.89 -18.06 -24.20
C SER A 472 20.76 -17.10 -25.39
N PHE A 473 21.19 -15.84 -25.26
CA PHE A 473 20.97 -14.84 -26.27
C PHE A 473 21.81 -15.09 -27.53
N ASN A 474 21.17 -15.22 -28.69
CA ASN A 474 21.81 -15.42 -29.99
C ASN A 474 21.00 -14.84 -31.16
N GLN A 475 20.25 -13.76 -30.94
CA GLN A 475 19.44 -13.14 -31.99
C GLN A 475 20.24 -12.18 -32.86
N ASP A 476 19.77 -11.97 -34.10
CA ASP A 476 20.40 -11.04 -35.06
C ASP A 476 20.31 -9.59 -34.55
N ILE A 477 21.48 -9.00 -34.35
CA ILE A 477 21.65 -7.58 -33.96
C ILE A 477 22.58 -6.85 -34.95
N SER A 478 22.67 -7.36 -36.18
CA SER A 478 23.43 -6.72 -37.25
C SER A 478 22.73 -5.44 -37.72
N THR A 479 23.52 -4.42 -38.08
CA THR A 479 22.97 -3.17 -38.59
C THR A 479 22.30 -3.40 -39.95
N LYS A 480 20.99 -3.10 -40.07
CA LYS A 480 20.23 -3.31 -41.32
C LYS A 480 19.13 -2.27 -41.51
N LYS A 481 18.75 -2.05 -42.77
CA LYS A 481 17.58 -1.23 -43.13
C LYS A 481 16.30 -2.00 -42.90
N VAL A 482 15.36 -1.36 -42.21
CA VAL A 482 14.05 -1.89 -41.87
C VAL A 482 13.01 -0.80 -42.09
N LYS A 483 11.74 -1.20 -42.18
CA LYS A 483 10.62 -0.26 -42.33
C LYS A 483 9.77 -0.29 -41.08
N ASP A 484 9.34 0.89 -40.64
CA ASP A 484 8.38 1.03 -39.56
C ASP A 484 6.96 0.62 -40.02
N LYS A 485 5.98 0.77 -39.13
CA LYS A 485 4.57 0.50 -39.42
C LYS A 485 3.97 1.39 -40.52
N ASN A 486 4.57 2.55 -40.80
CA ASN A 486 4.15 3.49 -41.84
C ASN A 486 4.89 3.28 -43.16
N GLY A 487 5.86 2.37 -43.20
CA GLY A 487 6.72 2.12 -44.35
C GLY A 487 7.94 3.05 -44.46
N GLU A 488 8.17 3.90 -43.46
CA GLU A 488 9.36 4.75 -43.36
C GLU A 488 10.59 3.90 -43.02
N GLU A 489 11.67 4.10 -43.76
CA GLU A 489 12.90 3.33 -43.57
C GLU A 489 13.75 3.93 -42.44
N TYR A 490 14.20 3.07 -41.52
CA TYR A 490 15.18 3.41 -40.50
C TYR A 490 16.30 2.36 -40.45
N THR A 491 17.34 2.65 -39.69
CA THR A 491 18.48 1.74 -39.49
C THR A 491 18.32 1.05 -38.15
N ALA A 492 17.94 -0.24 -38.16
CA ALA A 492 17.97 -1.05 -36.95
C ALA A 492 19.42 -1.31 -36.53
N TRP A 493 19.65 -1.39 -35.23
CA TRP A 493 20.99 -1.60 -34.65
C TRP A 493 22.03 -0.60 -35.18
N ASP A 494 21.66 0.67 -35.31
CA ASP A 494 22.59 1.76 -35.58
C ASP A 494 23.43 2.06 -34.32
N THR A 495 24.69 1.64 -34.33
CA THR A 495 25.62 1.86 -33.22
C THR A 495 26.42 3.17 -33.31
N SER A 496 26.14 4.02 -34.32
CA SER A 496 26.99 5.17 -34.66
C SER A 496 27.13 6.22 -33.56
N LYS A 497 26.22 6.25 -32.58
CA LYS A 497 26.25 7.17 -31.42
C LYS A 497 26.72 6.53 -30.11
N VAL A 498 26.97 5.21 -30.11
CA VAL A 498 27.38 4.50 -28.90
C VAL A 498 28.79 4.93 -28.50
N LYS A 499 28.95 5.26 -27.21
CA LYS A 499 30.20 5.70 -26.61
C LYS A 499 30.80 4.68 -25.64
N ASP A 500 29.94 3.88 -25.01
CA ASP A 500 30.30 2.87 -24.01
C ASP A 500 29.72 1.51 -24.40
N MET A 501 30.60 0.53 -24.61
CA MET A 501 30.32 -0.89 -24.82
C MET A 501 31.06 -1.77 -23.81
N THR A 502 31.46 -1.20 -22.67
CA THR A 502 32.18 -1.90 -21.60
C THR A 502 31.42 -3.17 -21.21
N GLN A 503 32.08 -4.32 -21.30
CA GLN A 503 31.55 -5.61 -20.85
C GLN A 503 30.19 -6.01 -21.45
N MET A 504 29.84 -5.48 -22.62
CA MET A 504 28.54 -5.72 -23.25
C MET A 504 28.20 -7.21 -23.40
N PHE A 505 29.19 -8.04 -23.74
CA PHE A 505 29.08 -9.50 -23.83
C PHE A 505 30.09 -10.18 -22.89
N TRP A 506 30.33 -9.62 -21.71
CA TRP A 506 31.29 -10.22 -20.79
C TRP A 506 30.71 -11.49 -20.14
N ASN A 507 31.57 -12.48 -19.91
CA ASN A 507 31.23 -13.76 -19.29
C ASN A 507 32.37 -14.20 -18.34
N ASP A 508 32.32 -13.72 -17.10
CA ASP A 508 33.32 -14.06 -16.06
C ASP A 508 32.74 -13.98 -14.64
N ARG A 509 31.54 -13.39 -14.48
CA ARG A 509 30.97 -13.18 -13.15
C ARG A 509 30.38 -14.47 -12.56
N TYR A 510 30.10 -15.49 -13.39
CA TYR A 510 29.51 -16.76 -12.97
C TYR A 510 30.21 -17.99 -13.59
N PRO A 511 31.44 -18.34 -13.16
CA PRO A 511 32.14 -19.54 -13.64
C PRO A 511 31.42 -20.87 -13.32
N SER A 512 30.41 -20.85 -12.45
CA SER A 512 29.80 -22.05 -11.84
C SER A 512 28.34 -22.33 -12.21
N TYR A 513 27.62 -21.42 -12.89
CA TYR A 513 26.24 -21.70 -13.32
C TYR A 513 26.25 -22.51 -14.63
N ASN A 514 26.35 -23.83 -14.48
CA ASN A 514 26.14 -24.87 -15.50
C ASN A 514 27.21 -25.05 -16.60
N GLY A 515 28.36 -24.36 -16.54
CA GLY A 515 29.39 -24.49 -17.59
C GLY A 515 28.88 -24.11 -18.99
N LYS A 516 27.79 -23.33 -19.07
CA LYS A 516 27.23 -22.84 -20.31
C LYS A 516 28.00 -21.60 -20.75
N GLU A 517 28.80 -21.76 -21.79
CA GLU A 517 29.38 -20.65 -22.53
C GLU A 517 28.27 -19.89 -23.26
N MET A 518 28.41 -18.56 -23.41
CA MET A 518 27.49 -17.81 -24.28
C MET A 518 27.55 -18.39 -25.70
N SER A 519 26.38 -18.60 -26.30
CA SER A 519 26.24 -19.21 -27.62
C SER A 519 26.24 -18.22 -28.79
N PHE A 520 26.61 -16.95 -28.53
CA PHE A 520 26.48 -15.84 -29.46
C PHE A 520 27.40 -15.97 -30.68
N LYS A 521 26.83 -16.04 -31.88
CA LYS A 521 27.56 -16.31 -33.15
C LYS A 521 27.18 -15.37 -34.31
N GLN A 522 26.78 -14.14 -34.00
CA GLN A 522 26.34 -13.17 -35.01
C GLN A 522 27.49 -12.47 -35.74
N ASP A 523 27.19 -11.88 -36.90
CA ASP A 523 28.12 -11.06 -37.67
C ASP A 523 27.90 -9.57 -37.38
N LEU A 524 28.82 -8.98 -36.62
CA LEU A 524 28.75 -7.57 -36.21
C LEU A 524 29.87 -6.74 -36.82
N THR A 525 30.51 -7.24 -37.89
CA THR A 525 31.59 -6.54 -38.58
C THR A 525 31.13 -5.22 -39.22
N ASN A 526 29.81 -5.03 -39.38
CA ASN A 526 29.19 -3.83 -39.96
C ASN A 526 28.85 -2.73 -38.93
N TRP A 527 29.09 -2.96 -37.64
CA TRP A 527 28.83 -1.95 -36.61
C TRP A 527 29.74 -0.73 -36.77
N ASN A 528 29.15 0.45 -36.65
CA ASN A 528 29.90 1.71 -36.58
C ASN A 528 30.31 1.97 -35.14
N VAL A 529 31.56 1.64 -34.80
CA VAL A 529 32.12 1.79 -33.44
C VAL A 529 33.08 3.00 -33.31
N ASN A 530 33.03 3.95 -34.25
CA ASN A 530 33.98 5.07 -34.29
C ASN A 530 33.93 6.01 -33.08
N LEU A 531 32.79 6.07 -32.38
CA LEU A 531 32.62 6.89 -31.18
C LEU A 531 32.79 6.10 -29.87
N VAL A 532 33.02 4.78 -29.95
CA VAL A 532 33.20 3.95 -28.77
C VAL A 532 34.56 4.27 -28.16
N THR A 533 34.53 4.79 -26.93
CA THR A 533 35.73 5.19 -26.17
C THR A 533 35.97 4.31 -24.95
N LYS A 534 34.97 3.54 -24.54
CA LYS A 534 35.05 2.56 -23.47
C LYS A 534 34.53 1.25 -23.99
N HIS A 535 35.38 0.24 -24.02
CA HIS A 535 35.02 -1.11 -24.40
C HIS A 535 35.92 -2.10 -23.66
N THR A 536 35.46 -3.34 -23.56
CA THR A 536 36.32 -4.49 -23.27
C THR A 536 36.39 -5.34 -24.52
N GLU A 537 37.46 -6.12 -24.68
CA GLU A 537 37.42 -7.19 -25.68
C GLU A 537 36.26 -8.13 -25.36
N PHE A 538 35.53 -8.57 -26.39
CA PHE A 538 34.30 -9.36 -26.21
C PHE A 538 34.57 -10.74 -25.59
N TRP A 539 35.79 -11.27 -25.76
CA TRP A 539 36.24 -12.49 -25.12
C TRP A 539 37.73 -12.40 -24.76
N SER A 540 38.08 -12.86 -23.57
CA SER A 540 39.47 -13.11 -23.14
C SER A 540 39.84 -14.60 -23.10
N ASP A 541 38.91 -15.50 -23.47
CA ASP A 541 39.16 -16.94 -23.52
C ASP A 541 39.84 -17.34 -24.83
N THR A 542 41.03 -17.94 -24.72
CA THR A 542 41.87 -18.34 -25.86
C THR A 542 41.28 -19.50 -26.67
N ASN A 543 40.21 -20.15 -26.20
CA ASN A 543 39.63 -21.35 -26.83
C ASN A 543 38.41 -21.09 -27.73
N ILE A 544 37.82 -19.89 -27.72
CA ILE A 544 36.63 -19.55 -28.53
C ILE A 544 36.93 -18.30 -29.35
N LYS A 545 37.04 -18.47 -30.67
CA LYS A 545 37.23 -17.35 -31.60
C LYS A 545 35.90 -16.87 -32.15
N TRP A 546 35.49 -15.66 -31.77
CA TRP A 546 34.42 -14.93 -32.44
C TRP A 546 35.00 -14.01 -33.52
N ASP A 547 35.28 -14.58 -34.70
CA ASP A 547 35.99 -13.89 -35.79
C ASP A 547 35.20 -12.72 -36.42
N LYS A 548 33.89 -12.66 -36.16
CA LYS A 548 32.97 -11.65 -36.72
C LYS A 548 32.57 -10.56 -35.73
N GLN A 549 33.46 -10.26 -34.78
CA GLN A 549 33.29 -9.19 -33.82
C GLN A 549 33.56 -7.79 -34.44
N PRO A 550 32.97 -6.71 -33.88
CA PRO A 550 33.34 -5.33 -34.20
C PRO A 550 34.83 -5.08 -33.95
N LYS A 551 35.44 -4.22 -34.78
CA LYS A 551 36.84 -3.81 -34.63
C LYS A 551 36.91 -2.41 -34.02
N PHE A 552 37.27 -2.34 -32.74
CA PHE A 552 37.54 -1.08 -32.04
C PHE A 552 38.88 -0.48 -32.49
N LYS A 553 39.02 0.84 -32.36
CA LYS A 553 40.19 1.61 -32.79
C LYS A 553 41.23 1.78 -31.70
#